data_AF-A0A2V6CM25-F1
#
_entry.id   AF-A0A2V6CM25-F1
#
_cell.length_a   1.000
_cell.length_b   1.000
_cell.length_c   1.000
_cell.angle_alpha   90.00
_cell.angle_beta   90.00
_cell.angle_gamma   90.00
#
_symmetry.space_group_name_H-M   'P 1'
#
loop_
_entity.id
_entity.type
_entity.pdbx_description
1 polymer ?
#
loop_
_entity_poly.entity_id
_entity_poly.type
_entity_poly.pdbx_seq_one_letter_code
_entity_poly.pdbx_strand_id
1 'polypeptide(L)'
;KLSAEDFLGQALAEQPIIAKRMTHARRISEVYVEADFSYRSTKLHGDRWLLAGDAAGFIDPIFSSGVFLAVFSGELAADSLNAVLDCPRKAKRLFPRYEKTVNRAMDVYLRFVDAWYTKEFIEVFLTPRDVLGIQPAVNAVLGGNVGNCFAIRWRMSVFYFLVWLQRRYPIVPRRTLVPKKEESSLPIERVGAMP
;
A
#
# COMPACT_ATOMS: atom_id res chain seq x y z
N LYS A 1 15.44 8.14 24.50
CA LYS A 1 14.50 7.98 23.37
C LYS A 1 14.67 9.20 22.48
N LEU A 2 14.86 9.02 21.18
CA LEU A 2 14.91 10.14 20.23
C LEU A 2 13.52 10.80 20.17
N SER A 3 13.47 12.12 19.95
CA SER A 3 12.22 12.78 19.60
C SER A 3 11.79 12.37 18.19
N ALA A 4 10.51 12.56 17.83
CA ALA A 4 10.03 12.29 16.48
C ALA A 4 10.77 13.13 15.43
N GLU A 5 11.13 14.36 15.77
CA GLU A 5 11.89 15.25 14.90
C GLU A 5 13.33 14.77 14.68
N ASP A 6 14.00 14.38 15.76
CA ASP A 6 15.37 13.84 15.67
C ASP A 6 15.39 12.55 14.86
N PHE A 7 14.40 11.68 15.07
CA PHE A 7 14.26 10.43 14.33
C PHE A 7 14.05 10.69 12.83
N LEU A 8 13.13 11.59 12.47
CA LEU A 8 12.91 11.96 11.07
C LEU A 8 14.18 12.56 10.45
N GLY A 9 14.86 13.47 11.16
CA GLY A 9 16.11 14.07 10.71
C GLY A 9 17.20 13.04 10.45
N GLN A 10 17.36 12.06 11.36
CA GLN A 10 18.30 10.96 11.19
C GLN A 10 17.95 10.10 9.97
N ALA A 11 16.69 9.68 9.83
CA ALA A 11 16.24 8.83 8.73
C ALA A 11 16.43 9.51 7.36
N LEU A 12 16.18 10.82 7.26
CA LEU A 12 16.42 11.60 6.04
C LEU A 12 17.91 11.68 5.69
N ALA A 13 18.78 11.85 6.69
CA ALA A 13 20.23 11.94 6.51
C ALA A 13 20.85 10.59 6.11
N GLU A 14 20.28 9.47 6.55
CA GLU A 14 20.75 8.11 6.22
C GLU A 14 20.53 7.74 4.74
N GLN A 15 19.66 8.46 4.03
CA GLN A 15 19.34 8.20 2.61
C GLN A 15 19.92 9.29 1.70
N PRO A 16 21.05 9.04 0.99
CA PRO A 16 21.77 10.09 0.25
C PRO A 16 20.91 10.84 -0.79
N ILE A 17 20.05 10.11 -1.51
CA ILE A 17 19.14 10.70 -2.51
C ILE A 17 18.13 11.64 -1.85
N ILE A 18 17.62 11.28 -0.68
CA ILE A 18 16.64 12.10 0.06
C ILE A 18 17.34 13.28 0.71
N ALA A 19 18.48 13.07 1.39
CA ALA A 19 19.29 14.13 1.99
C ALA A 19 19.63 15.23 0.96
N LYS A 20 20.08 14.84 -0.25
CA LYS A 20 20.36 15.79 -1.34
C LYS A 20 19.11 16.53 -1.82
N ARG A 21 17.94 15.87 -1.86
CA ARG A 21 16.68 16.53 -2.24
C ARG A 21 16.19 17.51 -1.18
N MET A 22 16.56 17.30 0.09
CA MET A 22 16.12 18.11 1.22
C MET A 22 17.03 19.31 1.53
N THR A 23 18.16 19.49 0.81
CA THR A 23 19.17 20.54 1.11
C THR A 23 18.61 21.96 1.24
N HIS A 24 17.59 22.31 0.46
CA HIS A 24 16.94 23.63 0.51
C HIS A 24 15.47 23.55 0.98
N ALA A 25 15.06 22.40 1.51
CA ALA A 25 13.70 22.20 2.00
C ALA A 25 13.55 22.87 3.37
N ARG A 26 12.49 23.66 3.52
CA ARG A 26 12.07 24.20 4.81
C ARG A 26 10.88 23.38 5.33
N ARG A 27 11.00 22.85 6.53
CA ARG A 27 9.87 22.25 7.25
C ARG A 27 8.86 23.33 7.63
N ILE A 28 7.60 23.15 7.25
CA ILE A 28 6.50 24.12 7.47
C ILE A 28 5.49 23.67 8.52
N SER A 29 5.62 22.44 9.04
CA SER A 29 4.75 21.86 10.07
C SER A 29 5.57 21.12 11.11
N GLU A 30 4.95 20.82 12.24
CA GLU A 30 5.48 19.83 13.19
C GLU A 30 5.52 18.43 12.56
N VAL A 31 6.25 17.52 13.22
CA VAL A 31 6.31 16.10 12.82
C VAL A 31 5.20 15.34 13.52
N TYR A 32 4.27 14.82 12.72
CA TYR A 32 3.25 13.91 13.19
C TYR A 32 3.76 12.47 13.18
N VAL A 33 3.44 11.72 14.22
CA VAL A 33 3.72 10.29 14.31
C VAL A 33 2.41 9.54 14.27
N GLU A 34 2.28 8.67 13.28
CA GLU A 34 1.19 7.72 13.17
C GLU A 34 1.73 6.31 13.44
N ALA A 35 1.05 5.55 14.29
CA ALA A 35 1.48 4.22 14.75
C ALA A 35 0.29 3.25 14.70
N ASP A 36 0.59 1.95 14.64
CA ASP A 36 -0.43 0.88 14.65
C ASP A 36 -1.53 1.03 13.57
N PHE A 37 -1.16 1.61 12.44
CA PHE A 37 -2.10 1.98 11.38
C PHE A 37 -2.66 0.78 10.61
N SER A 38 -1.97 -0.35 10.52
CA SER A 38 -2.45 -1.51 9.76
C SER A 38 -3.41 -2.36 10.60
N TYR A 39 -4.71 -2.34 10.26
CA TYR A 39 -5.73 -3.13 10.95
C TYR A 39 -6.87 -3.54 10.01
N ARG A 40 -7.68 -4.51 10.47
CA ARG A 40 -8.86 -4.98 9.75
C ARG A 40 -10.01 -5.21 10.72
N SER A 41 -11.17 -4.63 10.43
CA SER A 41 -12.39 -4.88 11.20
C SER A 41 -12.86 -6.32 10.98
N THR A 42 -13.25 -7.01 12.06
CA THR A 42 -13.70 -8.41 11.99
C THR A 42 -15.06 -8.57 11.32
N LYS A 43 -15.88 -7.52 11.35
CA LYS A 43 -17.15 -7.40 10.62
C LYS A 43 -17.25 -6.03 9.99
N LEU A 44 -17.69 -5.98 8.74
CA LEU A 44 -17.92 -4.73 8.00
C LEU A 44 -19.41 -4.34 7.97
N HIS A 45 -20.28 -5.15 8.58
CA HIS A 45 -21.71 -4.88 8.66
C HIS A 45 -22.38 -5.47 9.90
N GLY A 46 -23.57 -4.96 10.22
CA GLY A 46 -24.48 -5.52 11.21
C GLY A 46 -25.89 -4.97 11.07
N ASP A 47 -26.70 -5.08 12.12
CA ASP A 47 -28.06 -4.56 12.07
C ASP A 47 -28.05 -3.03 11.95
N ARG A 48 -28.49 -2.53 10.78
CA ARG A 48 -28.57 -1.10 10.45
C ARG A 48 -27.22 -0.35 10.43
N TRP A 49 -26.09 -1.02 10.18
CA TRP A 49 -24.80 -0.36 9.99
C TRP A 49 -23.89 -1.06 8.97
N LEU A 50 -23.01 -0.27 8.35
CA LEU A 50 -21.89 -0.68 7.50
C LEU A 50 -20.65 0.13 7.91
N LEU A 51 -19.46 -0.46 7.75
CA LEU A 51 -18.17 0.26 7.87
C LEU A 51 -17.58 0.43 6.47
N ALA A 52 -17.08 1.62 6.16
CA ALA A 52 -16.42 1.96 4.90
C ALA A 52 -15.14 2.76 5.16
N GLY A 53 -14.25 2.80 4.16
CA GLY A 53 -12.92 3.37 4.26
C GLY A 53 -12.13 2.80 5.43
N ASP A 54 -11.37 3.67 6.08
CA ASP A 54 -10.49 3.28 7.17
C ASP A 54 -11.26 2.62 8.33
N ALA A 55 -12.55 2.92 8.52
CA ALA A 55 -13.37 2.23 9.53
C ALA A 55 -13.54 0.72 9.23
N ALA A 56 -13.48 0.31 7.95
CA ALA A 56 -13.49 -1.10 7.56
C ALA A 56 -12.10 -1.76 7.74
N GLY A 57 -11.04 -0.99 7.57
CA GLY A 57 -9.66 -1.44 7.71
C GLY A 57 -8.70 -0.51 6.97
N PHE A 58 -7.44 -0.51 7.42
CA PHE A 58 -6.36 0.28 6.83
C PHE A 58 -5.16 -0.61 6.53
N ILE A 59 -4.49 -0.32 5.42
CA ILE A 59 -3.33 -1.06 4.91
C ILE A 59 -2.20 -0.04 4.74
N ASP A 60 -0.96 -0.50 4.92
CA ASP A 60 0.26 0.30 4.72
C ASP A 60 0.21 1.20 3.46
N PRO A 61 0.56 2.50 3.58
CA PRO A 61 0.39 3.49 2.51
C PRO A 61 1.41 3.37 1.37
N ILE A 62 2.27 2.36 1.33
CA ILE A 62 3.35 2.22 0.34
C ILE A 62 2.89 2.24 -1.12
N PHE A 63 1.65 1.79 -1.40
CA PHE A 63 1.05 1.85 -2.73
C PHE A 63 -0.07 2.90 -2.87
N SER A 64 -0.24 3.77 -1.86
CA SER A 64 -1.24 4.84 -1.84
C SER A 64 -2.68 4.37 -2.14
N SER A 65 -3.03 3.15 -1.71
CA SER A 65 -4.34 2.53 -1.98
C SER A 65 -5.46 2.96 -1.03
N GLY A 66 -5.14 3.64 0.08
CA GLY A 66 -6.10 4.02 1.12
C GLY A 66 -7.29 4.83 0.60
N VAL A 67 -7.02 5.92 -0.14
CA VAL A 67 -8.08 6.76 -0.74
C VAL A 67 -8.91 5.97 -1.74
N PHE A 68 -8.28 5.13 -2.56
CA PHE A 68 -9.01 4.25 -3.49
C PHE A 68 -9.95 3.31 -2.73
N LEU A 69 -9.47 2.62 -1.70
CA LEU A 69 -10.29 1.71 -0.88
C LEU A 69 -11.42 2.45 -0.17
N ALA A 70 -11.19 3.67 0.30
CA ALA A 70 -12.21 4.51 0.91
C ALA A 70 -13.33 4.88 -0.06
N VAL A 71 -12.99 5.36 -1.25
CA VAL A 71 -13.98 5.69 -2.28
C VAL A 71 -14.72 4.43 -2.75
N PHE A 72 -13.97 3.36 -3.04
CA PHE A 72 -14.52 2.09 -3.50
C PHE A 72 -15.52 1.48 -2.51
N SER A 73 -15.15 1.41 -1.22
CA SER A 73 -16.06 0.91 -0.19
C SER A 73 -17.20 1.87 0.09
N GLY A 74 -16.97 3.19 0.03
CA GLY A 74 -18.02 4.20 0.16
C GLY A 74 -19.12 4.06 -0.90
N GLU A 75 -18.75 3.89 -2.16
CA GLU A 75 -19.68 3.68 -3.28
C GLU A 75 -20.50 2.39 -3.08
N LEU A 76 -19.83 1.27 -2.78
CA LEU A 76 -20.51 -0.01 -2.54
C LEU A 76 -21.45 0.04 -1.32
N ALA A 77 -21.07 0.77 -0.28
CA ALA A 77 -21.89 0.98 0.90
C ALA A 77 -23.13 1.82 0.55
N ALA A 78 -22.96 2.91 -0.20
CA ALA A 78 -24.05 3.77 -0.66
C ALA A 78 -25.06 2.99 -1.51
N ASP A 79 -24.61 2.21 -2.49
CA ASP A 79 -25.48 1.35 -3.33
C ASP A 79 -26.25 0.33 -2.48
N SER A 80 -25.55 -0.31 -1.54
CA SER A 80 -26.16 -1.30 -0.65
C SER A 80 -27.21 -0.67 0.26
N LEU A 81 -26.91 0.50 0.83
CA LEU A 81 -27.82 1.24 1.70
C LEU A 81 -29.04 1.75 0.93
N ASN A 82 -28.85 2.36 -0.23
CA ASN A 82 -29.95 2.87 -1.06
C ASN A 82 -30.98 1.76 -1.34
N ALA A 83 -30.53 0.57 -1.75
CA ALA A 83 -31.41 -0.57 -1.98
C ALA A 83 -32.10 -1.10 -0.71
N VAL A 84 -31.45 -0.99 0.45
CA VAL A 84 -31.97 -1.45 1.75
C VAL A 84 -32.97 -0.47 2.35
N LEU A 85 -32.78 0.84 2.15
CA LEU A 85 -33.72 1.87 2.59
C LEU A 85 -35.10 1.68 1.92
N ASP A 86 -35.11 1.33 0.63
CA ASP A 86 -36.36 1.00 -0.08
C ASP A 86 -36.96 -0.35 0.34
N CYS A 87 -36.11 -1.33 0.65
CA CYS A 87 -36.54 -2.68 0.99
C CYS A 87 -35.63 -3.30 2.06
N PRO A 88 -35.96 -3.14 3.36
CA PRO A 88 -35.10 -3.56 4.47
C PRO A 88 -34.72 -5.05 4.43
N ARG A 89 -35.57 -5.91 3.85
CA ARG A 89 -35.30 -7.35 3.70
C ARG A 89 -34.07 -7.65 2.84
N LYS A 90 -33.66 -6.73 1.94
CA LYS A 90 -32.46 -6.90 1.11
C LYS A 90 -31.16 -6.87 1.92
N ALA A 91 -31.15 -6.32 3.13
CA ALA A 91 -29.95 -6.22 3.98
C ALA A 91 -29.30 -7.58 4.22
N LYS A 92 -30.10 -8.62 4.45
CA LYS A 92 -29.64 -10.01 4.65
C LYS A 92 -28.78 -10.56 3.52
N ARG A 93 -28.93 -10.01 2.31
CA ARG A 93 -28.17 -10.42 1.12
C ARG A 93 -27.09 -9.39 0.74
N LEU A 94 -27.42 -8.10 0.80
CA LEU A 94 -26.55 -7.04 0.30
C LEU A 94 -25.37 -6.77 1.25
N PHE A 95 -25.59 -6.77 2.57
CA PHE A 95 -24.52 -6.47 3.52
C PHE A 95 -23.39 -7.53 3.54
N PRO A 96 -23.67 -8.86 3.52
CA PRO A 96 -22.61 -9.85 3.36
C PRO A 96 -21.90 -9.78 2.01
N ARG A 97 -22.63 -9.39 0.95
CA ARG A 97 -22.03 -9.21 -0.38
C ARG A 97 -21.10 -8.00 -0.41
N TYR A 98 -21.49 -6.90 0.23
CA TYR A 98 -20.67 -5.72 0.44
C TYR A 98 -19.36 -6.11 1.15
N GLU A 99 -19.47 -6.74 2.33
CA GLU A 99 -18.32 -7.17 3.12
C GLU A 99 -17.38 -8.08 2.32
N LYS A 100 -17.92 -9.10 1.64
CA LYS A 100 -17.11 -10.00 0.81
C LYS A 100 -16.36 -9.26 -0.30
N THR A 101 -16.97 -8.23 -0.87
CA THR A 101 -16.40 -7.45 -1.97
C THR A 101 -15.27 -6.54 -1.47
N VAL A 102 -15.50 -5.81 -0.38
CA VAL A 102 -14.48 -4.96 0.25
C VAL A 102 -13.31 -5.81 0.77
N ASN A 103 -13.59 -6.92 1.45
CA ASN A 103 -12.57 -7.83 1.93
C ASN A 103 -11.72 -8.39 0.79
N ARG A 104 -12.32 -8.76 -0.34
CA ARG A 104 -11.56 -9.24 -1.50
C ARG A 104 -10.65 -8.15 -2.08
N ALA A 105 -11.11 -6.89 -2.11
CA ALA A 105 -10.27 -5.76 -2.52
C ALA A 105 -9.09 -5.58 -1.57
N MET A 106 -9.34 -5.56 -0.26
CA MET A 106 -8.30 -5.48 0.77
C MET A 106 -7.28 -6.63 0.67
N ASP A 107 -7.72 -7.87 0.45
CA ASP A 107 -6.84 -9.03 0.32
C ASP A 107 -5.86 -8.92 -0.87
N VAL A 108 -6.26 -8.23 -1.95
CA VAL A 108 -5.39 -7.97 -3.10
C VAL A 108 -4.25 -7.03 -2.70
N TYR A 109 -4.56 -5.94 -2.00
CA TYR A 109 -3.56 -4.97 -1.56
C TYR A 109 -2.68 -5.52 -0.43
N LEU A 110 -3.26 -6.19 0.56
CA LEU A 110 -2.50 -6.83 1.65
C LEU A 110 -1.47 -7.80 1.10
N ARG A 111 -1.84 -8.68 0.16
CA ARG A 111 -0.89 -9.59 -0.48
C ARG A 111 0.27 -8.86 -1.17
N PHE A 112 -0.02 -7.71 -1.78
CA PHE A 112 0.99 -6.93 -2.49
C PHE A 112 1.93 -6.20 -1.52
N VAL A 113 1.38 -5.67 -0.42
CA VAL A 113 2.15 -5.07 0.68
C VAL A 113 3.02 -6.11 1.39
N ASP A 114 2.45 -7.25 1.78
CA ASP A 114 3.19 -8.35 2.41
C ASP A 114 4.37 -8.79 1.54
N ALA A 115 4.14 -8.87 0.23
CA ALA A 115 5.17 -9.26 -0.71
C ALA A 115 6.24 -8.17 -0.88
N TRP A 116 5.88 -6.87 -0.87
CA TRP A 116 6.83 -5.76 -0.96
C TRP A 116 7.94 -5.81 0.09
N TYR A 117 7.64 -6.27 1.31
CA TYR A 117 8.62 -6.40 2.38
C TYR A 117 9.58 -7.60 2.21
N THR A 118 9.47 -8.35 1.11
CA THR A 118 10.43 -9.39 0.72
C THR A 118 11.45 -8.86 -0.29
N LYS A 119 12.71 -9.27 -0.18
CA LYS A 119 13.79 -8.80 -1.07
C LYS A 119 13.53 -9.24 -2.51
N GLU A 120 13.05 -10.46 -2.67
CA GLU A 120 12.78 -11.09 -3.96
C GLU A 120 11.70 -10.35 -4.74
N PHE A 121 10.68 -9.83 -4.04
CA PHE A 121 9.66 -9.01 -4.67
C PHE A 121 10.25 -7.73 -5.22
N ILE A 122 11.04 -6.99 -4.43
CA ILE A 122 11.66 -5.74 -4.86
C ILE A 122 12.58 -5.99 -6.05
N GLU A 123 13.35 -7.06 -6.04
CA GLU A 123 14.25 -7.44 -7.15
C GLU A 123 13.49 -7.66 -8.47
N VAL A 124 12.40 -8.43 -8.43
CA VAL A 124 11.57 -8.73 -9.60
C VAL A 124 10.77 -7.50 -10.03
N PHE A 125 10.18 -6.77 -9.08
CA PHE A 125 9.35 -5.59 -9.33
C PHE A 125 10.15 -4.44 -9.94
N LEU A 126 11.37 -4.17 -9.46
CA LEU A 126 12.24 -3.11 -9.96
C LEU A 126 13.03 -3.50 -11.22
N THR A 127 12.89 -4.74 -11.70
CA THR A 127 13.47 -5.21 -12.96
C THR A 127 12.37 -5.63 -13.92
N PRO A 128 11.45 -4.71 -14.31
CA PRO A 128 10.32 -5.06 -15.15
C PRO A 128 10.81 -5.59 -16.49
N ARG A 129 10.24 -6.72 -16.91
CA ARG A 129 10.36 -7.25 -18.27
C ARG A 129 8.97 -7.32 -18.86
N ASP A 130 8.80 -6.82 -20.08
CA ASP A 130 7.52 -6.92 -20.78
C ASP A 130 7.33 -8.31 -21.40
N VAL A 131 7.22 -9.30 -20.52
CA VAL A 131 6.96 -10.69 -20.88
C VAL A 131 5.53 -11.01 -20.45
N LEU A 132 4.74 -11.54 -21.38
CA LEU A 132 3.34 -11.95 -21.15
C LEU A 132 2.40 -10.81 -20.67
N GLY A 133 2.83 -9.55 -20.77
CA GLY A 133 2.06 -8.39 -20.28
C GLY A 133 1.92 -8.34 -18.76
N ILE A 134 2.88 -8.89 -18.02
CA ILE A 134 2.88 -8.90 -16.55
C ILE A 134 2.95 -7.48 -15.98
N GLN A 135 3.83 -6.62 -16.52
CA GLN A 135 3.97 -5.24 -16.06
C GLN A 135 2.65 -4.45 -16.19
N PRO A 136 1.94 -4.47 -17.34
CA PRO A 136 0.59 -3.91 -17.43
C PRO A 136 -0.39 -4.45 -16.39
N ALA A 137 -0.34 -5.75 -16.07
CA ALA A 137 -1.23 -6.34 -15.07
C ALA A 137 -0.91 -5.86 -13.64
N VAL A 138 0.38 -5.77 -13.29
CA VAL A 138 0.82 -5.20 -12.02
C VAL A 138 0.38 -3.73 -11.91
N ASN A 139 0.61 -2.94 -12.96
CA ASN A 139 0.17 -1.55 -13.02
C ASN A 139 -1.36 -1.41 -12.92
N ALA A 140 -2.12 -2.31 -13.53
CA ALA A 140 -3.58 -2.31 -13.43
C ALA A 140 -4.05 -2.56 -11.99
N VAL A 141 -3.43 -3.50 -11.27
CA VAL A 141 -3.74 -3.76 -9.86
C VAL A 141 -3.41 -2.55 -9.00
N LEU A 142 -2.21 -1.97 -9.18
CA LEU A 142 -1.80 -0.74 -8.48
C LEU A 142 -2.70 0.46 -8.81
N GLY A 143 -3.23 0.51 -10.04
CA GLY A 143 -4.18 1.53 -10.49
C GLY A 143 -5.63 1.31 -10.03
N GLY A 144 -5.93 0.38 -9.13
CA GLY A 144 -7.29 0.16 -8.61
C GLY A 144 -8.01 -1.07 -9.15
N ASN A 145 -7.41 -1.85 -10.04
CA ASN A 145 -8.07 -3.04 -10.59
C ASN A 145 -7.94 -4.23 -9.62
N VAL A 146 -8.94 -4.42 -8.76
CA VAL A 146 -9.04 -5.49 -7.76
C VAL A 146 -9.30 -6.91 -8.35
N GLY A 147 -8.77 -7.19 -9.55
CA GLY A 147 -8.68 -8.54 -10.09
C GLY A 147 -10.02 -9.11 -10.57
N ASN A 148 -10.84 -8.27 -11.20
CA ASN A 148 -12.14 -8.67 -11.74
C ASN A 148 -12.03 -9.41 -13.08
N CYS A 149 -10.89 -9.33 -13.76
CA CYS A 149 -10.65 -9.99 -15.05
C CYS A 149 -9.73 -11.21 -14.92
N PHE A 150 -10.08 -12.32 -15.58
CA PHE A 150 -9.24 -13.52 -15.65
C PHE A 150 -7.83 -13.21 -16.14
N ALA A 151 -7.72 -12.33 -17.15
CA ALA A 151 -6.48 -11.86 -17.74
C ALA A 151 -5.49 -11.28 -16.72
N ILE A 152 -5.97 -10.54 -15.73
CA ILE A 152 -5.14 -9.96 -14.67
C ILE A 152 -4.77 -11.04 -13.66
N ARG A 153 -5.74 -11.86 -13.26
CA ARG A 153 -5.55 -12.89 -12.23
C ARG A 153 -4.42 -13.86 -12.57
N TRP A 154 -4.41 -14.42 -13.77
CA TRP A 154 -3.36 -15.38 -14.14
C TRP A 154 -1.99 -14.71 -14.28
N ARG A 155 -1.93 -13.45 -14.78
CA ARG A 155 -0.67 -12.69 -14.87
C ARG A 155 -0.10 -12.37 -13.50
N MET A 156 -0.97 -12.01 -12.55
CA MET A 156 -0.57 -11.83 -11.16
C MET A 156 -0.10 -13.16 -10.54
N SER A 157 -0.74 -14.29 -10.84
CA SER A 157 -0.25 -15.60 -10.42
C SER A 157 1.14 -15.91 -10.98
N VAL A 158 1.40 -15.61 -12.26
CA VAL A 158 2.74 -15.76 -12.85
C VAL A 158 3.73 -14.82 -12.19
N PHE A 159 3.37 -13.57 -11.93
CA PHE A 159 4.23 -12.61 -11.22
C PHE A 159 4.65 -13.12 -9.83
N TYR A 160 3.70 -13.56 -9.01
CA TYR A 160 4.03 -14.13 -7.69
C TYR A 160 4.81 -15.45 -7.80
N PHE A 161 4.59 -16.24 -8.85
CA PHE A 161 5.41 -17.41 -9.14
C PHE A 161 6.86 -17.02 -9.47
N LEU A 162 7.10 -15.95 -10.23
CA LEU A 162 8.44 -15.44 -10.51
C LEU A 162 9.13 -14.93 -9.24
N VAL A 163 8.40 -14.25 -8.34
CA VAL A 163 8.91 -13.83 -7.02
C VAL A 163 9.29 -15.05 -6.18
N TRP A 164 8.42 -16.07 -6.14
CA TRP A 164 8.73 -17.34 -5.48
C TRP A 164 9.95 -18.03 -6.09
N LEU A 165 10.08 -18.00 -7.42
CA LEU A 165 11.18 -18.63 -8.13
C LEU A 165 12.49 -17.88 -7.87
N GLN A 166 12.47 -16.53 -7.81
CA GLN A 166 13.61 -15.68 -7.44
C GLN A 166 14.20 -16.06 -6.06
N ARG A 167 13.34 -16.47 -5.13
CA ARG A 167 13.76 -16.97 -3.80
C ARG A 167 14.62 -18.23 -3.88
N ARG A 168 14.39 -19.09 -4.87
CA ARG A 168 15.09 -20.37 -5.04
C ARG A 168 16.24 -20.28 -6.05
N TYR A 169 16.05 -19.54 -7.12
CA TYR A 169 16.99 -19.38 -8.22
C TYR A 169 17.06 -17.89 -8.61
N PRO A 170 18.23 -17.24 -8.58
CA PRO A 170 18.33 -15.81 -8.90
C PRO A 170 18.18 -15.60 -10.42
N ILE A 171 16.95 -15.36 -10.87
CA ILE A 171 16.60 -15.06 -12.27
C ILE A 171 16.97 -13.61 -12.61
N VAL A 172 16.84 -12.71 -11.62
CA VAL A 172 17.22 -11.29 -11.73
C VAL A 172 18.36 -10.95 -10.76
N PRO A 173 19.17 -9.91 -11.05
CA PRO A 173 20.26 -9.50 -10.18
C PRO A 173 19.78 -9.19 -8.77
N ARG A 174 20.47 -9.74 -7.76
CA ARG A 174 20.15 -9.43 -6.37
C ARG A 174 20.43 -7.97 -6.05
N ARG A 175 19.58 -7.35 -5.23
CA ARG A 175 19.70 -5.93 -4.85
C ARG A 175 20.00 -5.80 -3.37
N THR A 176 20.88 -4.85 -3.04
CA THR A 176 21.04 -4.36 -1.66
C THR A 176 20.15 -3.14 -1.48
N LEU A 177 19.41 -3.11 -0.37
CA LEU A 177 18.61 -1.93 0.03
C LEU A 177 19.43 -0.96 0.90
N VAL A 178 20.66 -1.35 1.27
CA VAL A 178 21.58 -0.48 2.01
C VAL A 178 22.30 0.41 1.00
N PRO A 179 22.14 1.74 1.08
CA PRO A 179 22.89 2.67 0.25
C PRO A 179 24.38 2.43 0.44
N LYS A 180 25.15 2.49 -0.65
CA LYS A 180 26.60 2.64 -0.50
C LYS A 180 26.84 4.01 0.13
N LYS A 181 27.62 4.05 1.20
CA LYS A 181 28.04 5.30 1.83
C LYS A 181 28.90 6.05 0.83
N GLU A 182 28.29 6.90 0.01
CA GLU A 182 29.04 7.91 -0.73
C GLU A 182 29.65 8.87 0.29
N GLU A 183 30.92 9.23 0.11
CA GLU A 183 31.63 10.22 0.92
C GLU A 183 31.00 11.60 0.70
N SER A 184 29.84 11.84 1.32
CA SER A 184 29.20 13.15 1.34
C SER A 184 29.92 14.03 2.36
N SER A 185 30.80 14.90 1.87
CA SER A 185 31.58 15.91 2.60
C SER A 185 30.77 17.13 3.05
N LEU A 186 29.43 17.08 3.03
CA LEU A 186 28.61 18.20 3.47
C LEU A 186 28.33 18.09 4.98
N PRO A 187 28.61 19.15 5.77
CA PRO A 187 28.25 19.19 7.17
C PRO A 187 26.75 18.92 7.32
N ILE A 188 26.38 18.11 8.31
CA ILE A 188 24.99 17.91 8.71
C ILE A 188 24.52 19.22 9.34
N GLU A 189 24.13 20.20 8.52
CA GLU A 189 23.29 21.29 9.00
C GLU A 189 21.95 20.68 9.39
N ARG A 190 21.51 20.97 10.63
CA ARG A 190 20.20 20.54 11.12
C ARG A 190 19.15 21.06 10.14
N VAL A 191 18.55 20.16 9.38
CA VAL A 191 17.46 20.47 8.47
C VAL A 191 16.32 21.08 9.29
N GLY A 192 16.18 22.41 9.20
CA GLY A 192 15.03 23.17 9.68
C GLY A 192 14.59 22.90 11.12
N ALA A 193 15.40 23.32 12.09
CA ALA A 193 14.85 23.63 13.42
C ALA A 193 13.88 24.80 13.27
N MET A 194 12.65 24.64 13.77
CA MET A 194 11.73 25.78 13.92
C MET A 194 12.33 26.73 14.98
N PRO A 195 12.22 28.06 14.80
CA PRO A 195 12.61 29.01 15.84
C PRO A 195 11.80 28.83 17.13
#